data_AF-A0A968Q8Y4-F1
#
_entry.id   AF-A0A968Q8Y4-F1
#
_cell.length_a   1.000
_cell.length_b   1.000
_cell.length_c   1.000
_cell.angle_alpha   90.00
_cell.angle_beta   90.00
_cell.angle_gamma   90.00
#
_symmetry.space_group_name_H-M   'P 1'
#
loop_
_entity.id
_entity.type
_entity.pdbx_description
1 polymer ?
#
loop_
_entity_poly.entity_id
_entity_poly.type
_entity_poly.pdbx_seq_one_letter_code
_entity_poly.pdbx_strand_id
1 'polypeptide(L)'
;MAQSIGKLIRAYRLEQKQQRAKVKLQLSEERWQLAIQGNKDGIFDVDFRTQTTFFSKRYKEILGYTDETLRDKDMVWESQIHPDDYERVMAVNQAYLIERSLPTYAVEYRLRCRDNSYKWVISRGQAL
;
A
#
# COMPACT_ATOMS: atom_id res chain seq x y z
N MET A 1 -38.41 23.62 -26.89
CA MET A 1 -38.13 24.00 -25.48
C MET A 1 -37.92 22.80 -24.53
N ALA A 2 -38.71 21.72 -24.61
CA ALA A 2 -38.59 20.56 -23.71
C ALA A 2 -37.22 19.82 -23.74
N GLN A 3 -36.55 19.77 -24.91
CA GLN A 3 -35.22 19.14 -25.05
C GLN A 3 -34.09 19.86 -24.30
N SER A 4 -34.23 21.17 -24.06
CA SER A 4 -33.21 21.99 -23.39
C SER A 4 -33.22 21.78 -21.87
N ILE A 5 -34.42 21.72 -21.27
CA ILE A 5 -34.61 21.47 -19.84
C ILE A 5 -34.16 20.05 -19.46
N GLY A 6 -34.43 19.04 -20.29
CA GLY A 6 -33.96 17.67 -20.06
C GLY A 6 -32.43 17.53 -20.05
N LYS A 7 -31.74 18.31 -20.88
CA LYS A 7 -30.26 18.37 -20.91
C LYS A 7 -29.71 19.00 -19.63
N LEU A 8 -30.30 20.10 -19.17
CA LEU A 8 -29.91 20.80 -17.94
C LEU A 8 -30.12 19.94 -16.69
N ILE A 9 -31.27 19.26 -16.57
CA ILE A 9 -31.55 18.35 -15.44
C ILE A 9 -30.55 17.19 -15.42
N ARG A 10 -30.18 16.65 -16.60
CA ARG A 10 -29.20 15.56 -16.70
C ARG A 10 -27.79 16.03 -16.31
N ALA A 11 -27.38 17.22 -16.75
CA ALA A 11 -26.11 17.82 -16.37
C ALA A 11 -26.02 18.06 -14.86
N TYR A 12 -27.06 18.68 -14.27
CA TYR A 12 -27.11 18.93 -12.83
C TYR A 12 -27.06 17.63 -12.00
N ARG A 13 -27.76 16.57 -12.43
CA ARG A 13 -27.69 15.26 -11.77
C ARG A 13 -26.29 14.63 -11.86
N LEU A 14 -25.59 14.81 -12.98
CA LEU A 14 -24.24 14.29 -13.17
C LEU A 14 -23.24 15.02 -12.24
N GLU A 15 -23.32 16.34 -12.16
CA GLU A 15 -22.52 17.14 -11.22
C GLU A 15 -22.77 16.74 -9.77
N GLN A 16 -24.03 16.60 -9.37
CA GLN A 16 -24.40 16.14 -8.02
C GLN A 16 -23.84 14.74 -7.73
N LYS A 17 -23.85 13.84 -8.72
CA LYS A 17 -23.27 12.49 -8.58
C LYS A 17 -21.76 12.54 -8.45
N GLN A 18 -21.07 13.34 -9.26
CA GLN A 18 -19.62 13.52 -9.18
C GLN A 18 -19.20 14.13 -7.85
N GLN A 19 -19.90 15.16 -7.37
CA GLN A 19 -19.60 15.79 -6.09
C GLN A 19 -19.79 14.81 -4.93
N ARG A 20 -20.87 14.03 -4.94
CA ARG A 20 -21.09 12.97 -3.93
C ARG A 20 -20.02 11.88 -3.98
N ALA A 21 -19.57 11.48 -5.17
CA ALA A 21 -18.50 10.50 -5.32
C ALA A 21 -17.17 11.04 -4.78
N LYS A 22 -16.84 12.31 -5.09
CA LYS A 22 -15.64 12.98 -4.60
C LYS A 22 -15.62 13.10 -3.08
N VAL A 23 -16.72 13.54 -2.47
CA VAL A 23 -16.85 13.64 -1.01
C VAL A 23 -16.73 12.26 -0.35
N LYS A 24 -17.35 11.22 -0.92
CA LYS A 24 -17.22 9.85 -0.40
C LYS A 24 -15.79 9.34 -0.48
N LEU A 25 -15.09 9.60 -1.58
CA LEU A 25 -13.69 9.23 -1.76
C LEU A 25 -12.82 9.93 -0.71
N GLN A 26 -12.95 11.25 -0.59
CA GLN A 26 -12.20 12.04 0.39
C GLN A 26 -12.43 11.55 1.83
N LEU A 27 -13.70 11.32 2.22
CA LEU A 27 -14.01 10.79 3.55
C LEU A 27 -13.45 9.38 3.78
N SER A 28 -13.32 8.58 2.73
CA SER A 28 -12.71 7.25 2.80
C SER A 28 -11.19 7.35 2.92
N GLU A 29 -10.56 8.26 2.17
CA GLU A 29 -9.13 8.54 2.24
C GLU A 29 -8.74 9.09 3.62
N GLU A 30 -9.49 10.04 4.17
CA GLU A 30 -9.27 10.57 5.52
C GLU A 30 -9.36 9.48 6.58
N ARG A 31 -10.41 8.64 6.54
CA ARG A 31 -10.55 7.50 7.47
C ARG A 31 -9.43 6.48 7.32
N TRP A 32 -9.01 6.21 6.07
CA TRP A 32 -7.89 5.33 5.80
C TRP A 32 -6.63 5.90 6.43
N GLN A 33 -6.27 7.16 6.15
CA GLN A 33 -5.12 7.85 6.74
C GLN A 33 -5.13 7.83 8.28
N LEU A 34 -6.30 8.06 8.90
CA LEU A 34 -6.44 7.99 10.36
C LEU A 34 -6.20 6.57 10.91
N ALA A 35 -6.71 5.54 10.24
CA ALA A 35 -6.47 4.15 10.61
C ALA A 35 -4.99 3.76 10.49
N ILE A 36 -4.27 4.34 9.52
CA ILE A 36 -2.81 4.19 9.41
C ILE A 36 -2.11 4.86 10.60
N GLN A 37 -2.47 6.11 10.91
CA GLN A 37 -1.81 6.90 11.96
C GLN A 37 -2.01 6.33 13.37
N GLY A 38 -3.14 5.66 13.62
CA GLY A 38 -3.43 5.04 14.92
C GLY A 38 -2.60 3.79 15.22
N ASN A 39 -2.11 3.10 14.18
CA ASN A 39 -1.30 1.90 14.33
C ASN A 39 0.19 2.23 14.26
N LYS A 40 1.00 1.57 15.10
CA LYS A 40 2.47 1.74 15.08
C LYS A 40 3.15 1.00 13.93
N ASP A 41 2.36 0.37 13.06
CA ASP A 41 2.77 -0.50 11.97
C ASP A 41 3.07 0.30 10.69
N GLY A 42 4.01 -0.22 9.89
CA GLY A 42 4.27 0.27 8.54
C GLY A 42 3.37 -0.42 7.54
N ILE A 43 2.74 0.34 6.65
CA ILE A 43 1.91 -0.18 5.56
C ILE A 43 2.68 -0.13 4.25
N PHE A 44 2.50 -1.18 3.46
CA PHE A 44 2.89 -1.29 2.06
C PHE A 44 1.69 -1.75 1.22
N ASP A 45 1.65 -1.37 -0.05
CA ASP A 45 0.66 -1.86 -1.02
C ASP A 45 1.37 -2.09 -2.35
N VAL A 46 1.22 -3.29 -2.92
CA VAL A 46 1.91 -3.71 -4.15
C VAL A 46 0.87 -3.89 -5.24
N ASP A 47 0.94 -3.04 -6.25
CA ASP A 47 0.17 -3.22 -7.47
C ASP A 47 1.02 -4.00 -8.48
N PHE A 48 0.75 -5.30 -8.60
CA PHE A 48 1.43 -6.18 -9.55
C PHE A 48 1.16 -5.83 -11.02
N ARG A 49 0.10 -5.08 -11.33
CA ARG A 49 -0.24 -4.70 -12.71
C ARG A 49 0.59 -3.52 -13.18
N THR A 50 0.82 -2.56 -12.28
CA THR A 50 1.62 -1.36 -12.56
C THR A 50 3.07 -1.50 -12.08
N GLN A 51 3.39 -2.57 -11.35
CA GLN A 51 4.68 -2.83 -10.70
C GLN A 51 5.10 -1.69 -9.76
N THR A 52 4.13 -1.02 -9.14
CA THR A 52 4.39 0.04 -8.16
C THR A 52 4.14 -0.49 -6.76
N THR A 53 5.01 -0.07 -5.83
CA THR A 53 4.79 -0.31 -4.40
C THR A 53 4.63 1.03 -3.70
N PHE A 54 3.51 1.18 -2.99
CA PHE A 54 3.31 2.28 -2.05
C PHE A 54 3.89 1.90 -0.70
N PHE A 55 4.59 2.82 -0.05
CA PHE A 55 5.04 2.70 1.32
C PHE A 55 4.55 3.89 2.15
N SER A 56 3.89 3.60 3.28
CA SER A 56 3.48 4.63 4.24
C SER A 56 4.67 5.35 4.86
N LYS A 57 4.46 6.59 5.33
CA LYS A 57 5.46 7.35 6.09
C LYS A 57 6.03 6.54 7.26
N ARG A 58 5.17 5.84 8.00
CA ARG A 58 5.57 5.01 9.14
C ARG A 58 6.48 3.85 8.74
N TYR A 59 6.23 3.20 7.61
CA TYR A 59 7.11 2.15 7.08
C TYR A 59 8.53 2.69 6.86
N LYS A 60 8.64 3.85 6.21
CA LYS A 60 9.92 4.54 5.98
C LYS A 60 10.63 4.86 7.31
N GLU A 61 9.89 5.40 8.29
CA GLU A 61 10.42 5.72 9.62
C GLU A 61 10.96 4.49 10.38
N ILE A 62 10.26 3.34 10.32
CA ILE A 62 10.69 2.10 10.99
C ILE A 62 12.10 1.69 10.53
N LEU A 63 12.37 1.85 9.23
CA LEU A 63 13.64 1.52 8.59
C LEU A 63 14.66 2.68 8.59
N GLY A 64 14.33 3.80 9.24
CA GLY A 64 15.24 4.95 9.41
C GLY A 64 15.36 5.86 8.19
N TYR A 65 14.38 5.85 7.29
CA TYR A 65 14.32 6.76 6.15
C TYR A 65 13.44 7.99 6.43
N THR A 66 13.82 9.12 5.84
CA THR A 66 13.00 10.34 5.81
C THR A 66 12.30 10.46 4.46
N ASP A 67 11.15 11.15 4.43
CA ASP A 67 10.31 11.25 3.23
C ASP A 67 11.03 11.93 2.04
N GLU A 68 12.03 12.77 2.35
CA GLU A 68 12.86 13.49 1.37
C GLU A 68 13.95 12.62 0.71
N THR A 69 14.30 11.48 1.32
CA THR A 69 15.44 10.64 0.90
C THR A 69 15.06 9.41 0.10
N LEU A 70 13.77 9.13 -0.04
CA LEU A 70 13.26 7.95 -0.73
C LEU A 70 12.40 8.32 -1.92
N ARG A 71 12.88 8.01 -3.12
CA ARG A 71 11.99 7.83 -4.27
C ARG A 71 11.45 6.41 -4.16
N ASP A 72 10.16 6.19 -4.37
CA ASP A 72 9.53 4.86 -4.20
C ASP A 72 10.21 3.75 -5.02
N LYS A 73 10.86 4.12 -6.13
CA LYS A 73 11.69 3.23 -6.97
C LYS A 73 12.99 2.72 -6.33
N ASP A 74 13.47 3.36 -5.27
CA ASP A 74 14.74 3.03 -4.62
C ASP A 74 14.54 1.97 -3.49
N MET A 75 13.28 1.63 -3.15
CA MET A 75 12.92 0.58 -2.17
C MET A 75 12.42 -0.69 -2.85
N VAL A 76 13.34 -1.45 -3.44
CA VAL A 76 13.03 -2.83 -3.85
C VAL A 76 13.05 -3.69 -2.60
N TRP A 77 11.88 -4.12 -2.13
CA TRP A 77 11.70 -4.91 -0.90
C TRP A 77 12.64 -6.13 -0.84
N GLU A 78 12.71 -6.90 -1.93
CA GLU A 78 13.51 -8.12 -2.02
C GLU A 78 14.99 -7.87 -1.70
N SER A 79 15.54 -6.74 -2.18
CA SER A 79 16.92 -6.32 -1.96
C SER A 79 17.23 -5.84 -0.53
N GLN A 80 16.20 -5.65 0.29
CA GLN A 80 16.33 -5.23 1.68
C GLN A 80 16.27 -6.42 2.65
N ILE A 81 15.85 -7.59 2.18
CA ILE A 81 15.81 -8.80 3.01
C ILE A 81 17.25 -9.21 3.35
N HIS A 82 17.49 -9.60 4.60
CA HIS A 82 18.78 -10.17 4.99
C HIS A 82 19.09 -11.44 4.17
N PRO A 83 20.33 -11.65 3.69
CA PRO A 83 20.68 -12.80 2.85
C PRO A 83 20.23 -14.15 3.44
N ASP A 84 20.50 -14.40 4.73
CA ASP A 84 20.08 -15.63 5.42
C ASP A 84 18.56 -15.85 5.49
N ASP A 85 17.77 -14.78 5.38
CA ASP A 85 16.31 -14.88 5.43
C ASP A 85 15.69 -14.95 4.03
N TYR A 86 16.45 -14.61 2.98
CA TYR A 86 15.93 -14.39 1.64
C TYR A 86 15.19 -15.60 1.07
N GLU A 87 15.83 -16.77 1.03
CA GLU A 87 15.23 -17.98 0.45
C GLU A 87 13.94 -18.36 1.17
N ARG A 88 13.93 -18.30 2.50
CA ARG A 88 12.76 -18.60 3.34
C ARG A 88 11.62 -17.63 3.08
N VAL A 89 11.91 -16.33 3.01
CA VAL A 89 10.89 -15.29 2.78
C VAL A 89 10.28 -15.42 1.38
N MET A 90 11.12 -15.67 0.37
CA MET A 90 10.67 -15.86 -1.01
C MET A 90 9.83 -17.14 -1.17
N ALA A 91 10.18 -18.22 -0.47
CA ALA A 91 9.37 -19.45 -0.46
C ALA A 91 7.97 -19.19 0.11
N VAL A 92 7.85 -18.44 1.22
CA VAL A 92 6.53 -18.06 1.77
C VAL A 92 5.76 -17.17 0.80
N ASN A 93 6.44 -16.23 0.14
CA ASN A 93 5.82 -15.35 -0.85
C ASN A 93 5.27 -16.14 -2.04
N GLN A 94 6.05 -17.10 -2.56
CA GLN A 94 5.66 -18.00 -3.64
C GLN A 94 4.46 -18.89 -3.24
N ALA A 95 4.53 -19.52 -2.07
CA ALA A 95 3.47 -20.38 -1.54
C ALA A 95 2.14 -19.61 -1.38
N TYR A 96 2.23 -18.34 -0.95
CA TYR A 96 1.05 -17.49 -0.78
C TYR A 96 0.49 -16.92 -2.09
N LEU A 97 1.32 -16.26 -2.92
CA LEU A 97 0.84 -15.50 -4.08
C LEU A 97 0.58 -16.39 -5.30
N ILE A 98 1.42 -17.41 -5.52
CA ILE A 98 1.40 -18.20 -6.75
C ILE A 98 0.71 -19.54 -6.51
N GLU A 99 1.18 -20.31 -5.54
CA GLU A 99 0.64 -21.65 -5.28
C GLU A 99 -0.72 -21.61 -4.59
N ARG A 100 -1.04 -20.50 -3.91
CA ARG A 100 -2.25 -20.34 -3.09
C ARG A 100 -2.39 -21.45 -2.04
N SER A 101 -1.26 -22.01 -1.59
CA SER A 101 -1.19 -23.08 -0.60
C SER A 101 -1.26 -22.56 0.85
N LEU A 102 -1.02 -21.26 1.04
CA LEU A 102 -1.17 -20.56 2.31
C LEU A 102 -2.43 -19.67 2.31
N PRO A 103 -3.28 -19.73 3.35
CA PRO A 103 -4.50 -18.92 3.41
C PRO A 103 -4.23 -17.44 3.72
N THR A 104 -3.10 -17.13 4.36
CA THR A 104 -2.67 -15.76 4.71
C THR A 104 -1.17 -15.61 4.54
N TYR A 105 -0.70 -14.40 4.26
CA TYR A 105 0.72 -14.09 4.23
C TYR A 105 1.16 -13.55 5.59
N ALA A 106 2.06 -14.27 6.25
CA ALA A 106 2.72 -13.82 7.47
C ALA A 106 4.14 -14.41 7.53
N VAL A 107 5.15 -13.55 7.67
CA VAL A 107 6.54 -13.99 7.79
C VAL A 107 7.35 -12.99 8.61
N GLU A 108 8.15 -13.51 9.54
CA GLU A 108 9.13 -12.74 10.32
C GLU A 108 10.52 -12.83 9.68
N TYR A 109 11.19 -11.70 9.51
CA TYR A 109 12.51 -11.64 8.89
C TYR A 109 13.20 -10.30 9.19
N ARG A 110 14.48 -10.23 8.85
CA ARG A 110 15.27 -9.02 8.97
C ARG A 110 15.18 -8.16 7.72
N LEU A 111 14.85 -6.88 7.90
CA LEU A 111 14.94 -5.84 6.87
C LEU A 111 16.11 -4.91 7.14
N ARG A 112 16.82 -4.57 6.07
CA ARG A 112 17.93 -3.61 6.08
C ARG A 112 17.39 -2.19 6.26
N CYS A 113 17.93 -1.50 7.24
CA CYS A 113 17.67 -0.08 7.51
C CYS A 113 18.60 0.80 6.68
N ARG A 114 18.30 2.10 6.64
CA ARG A 114 19.09 3.10 5.92
C ARG A 114 20.57 3.14 6.34
N ASP A 115 20.85 2.84 7.60
CA ASP A 115 22.20 2.79 8.18
C ASP A 115 22.92 1.45 7.95
N ASN A 116 22.36 0.56 7.11
CA ASN A 116 22.78 -0.82 6.87
C ASN A 116 22.67 -1.76 8.07
N SER A 117 22.10 -1.33 9.20
CA SER A 117 21.69 -2.25 10.25
C SER A 117 20.49 -3.08 9.81
N TYR A 118 20.18 -4.14 10.55
CA TYR A 118 19.02 -4.98 10.30
C TYR A 118 18.05 -4.93 11.48
N LYS A 119 16.75 -4.86 11.17
CA LYS A 119 15.68 -4.95 12.17
C LYS A 119 14.78 -6.12 11.88
N TRP A 120 14.40 -6.83 12.93
CA TRP A 120 13.33 -7.82 12.86
C TRP A 120 12.00 -7.13 12.64
N VAL A 121 11.27 -7.61 11.62
CA VAL A 121 9.91 -7.20 11.31
C VAL A 121 9.04 -8.44 11.15
N ILE A 122 7.76 -8.28 11.44
CA ILE A 122 6.72 -9.22 11.01
C ILE A 122 5.96 -8.55 9.86
N SER A 123 6.02 -9.15 8.68
CA SER A 123 5.20 -8.72 7.55
C SER A 123 3.93 -9.56 7.51
N ARG A 124 2.79 -8.88 7.40
CA ARG A 124 1.47 -9.49 7.21
C ARG A 124 0.81 -8.84 6.02
N GLY A 125 0.18 -9.65 5.17
CA GLY A 125 -0.39 -9.17 3.93
C GLY A 125 -1.62 -9.96 3.51
N GLN A 126 -2.45 -9.30 2.70
CA GLN A 126 -3.57 -9.91 2.02
C GLN A 126 -3.54 -9.46 0.56
N ALA A 127 -3.47 -10.41 -0.37
CA ALA A 127 -3.66 -10.15 -1.79
C ALA A 127 -5.17 -10.13 -2.12
N LEU A 128 -5.56 -9.25 -3.04
CA LEU A 128 -6.91 -9.13 -3.61
C LEU A 128 -6.98 -9.76 -5.01
#